data_AF-A0A6P0WKL3-F1
#
_entry.id   AF-A0A6P0WKL3-F1
#
_cell.length_a   1.000
_cell.length_b   1.000
_cell.length_c   1.000
_cell.angle_alpha   90.00
_cell.angle_beta   90.00
_cell.angle_gamma   90.00
#
_symmetry.space_group_name_H-M   'P 1'
#
loop_
_entity.id
_entity.type
_entity.pdbx_description
1 polymer ?
#
loop_
_entity_poly.entity_id
_entity_poly.type
_entity_poly.pdbx_seq_one_letter_code
_entity_poly.pdbx_strand_id
1 'polypeptide(L)' 'EFLRNCTLNDPFERQAIFEENPRKIALEIILEQYPNHPQTLSLLQDRAENDSDEQLREWGKKNLEFRI' A
#
# COMPACT_ATOMS: atom_id res chain seq x y z
N GLU A 1 -14.14 4.59 -1.96
CA GLU A 1 -14.53 3.17 -1.77
C GLU A 1 -13.72 2.23 -2.64
N PHE A 2 -13.67 2.44 -3.97
CA PHE A 2 -12.92 1.60 -4.92
C PHE A 2 -11.42 1.43 -4.57
N LEU A 3 -10.66 2.53 -4.43
CA LEU A 3 -9.22 2.45 -4.14
C LEU A 3 -8.93 1.73 -2.83
N ARG A 4 -9.71 2.04 -1.78
CA ARG A 4 -9.58 1.35 -0.48
C ARG A 4 -9.84 -0.15 -0.61
N ASN A 5 -10.87 -0.53 -1.38
CA ASN A 5 -11.17 -1.94 -1.63
C ASN A 5 -10.03 -2.62 -2.39
N CYS A 6 -9.47 -1.99 -3.43
CA CYS A 6 -8.32 -2.49 -4.16
C CYS A 6 -7.11 -2.68 -3.22
N THR A 7 -6.74 -1.66 -2.43
CA THR A 7 -5.66 -1.75 -1.43
C THR A 7 -5.81 -2.91 -0.44
N LEU A 8 -7.03 -3.32 -0.11
CA LEU A 8 -7.28 -4.37 0.88
C LEU A 8 -7.44 -5.76 0.27
N ASN A 9 -8.10 -5.85 -0.89
CA ASN A 9 -8.70 -7.10 -1.36
C ASN A 9 -8.27 -7.52 -2.76
N ASP A 10 -7.42 -6.74 -3.45
CA ASP A 10 -6.96 -7.13 -4.77
C ASP A 10 -6.17 -8.46 -4.68
N PRO A 11 -6.50 -9.46 -5.53
CA PRO A 11 -5.94 -10.81 -5.44
C PRO A 11 -4.53 -10.91 -6.03
N PHE A 12 -3.87 -9.78 -6.35
CA PHE A 12 -2.54 -9.76 -6.92
C PHE A 12 -1.55 -10.69 -6.20
N GLU A 13 -0.93 -11.55 -7.00
CA GLU A 13 0.15 -12.45 -6.62
C GLU A 13 1.28 -12.27 -7.63
N ARG A 14 2.41 -11.76 -7.16
CA ARG A 14 3.56 -11.43 -7.99
C ARG A 14 4.19 -12.68 -8.61
N GLN A 15 4.27 -12.72 -9.93
CA GLN A 15 4.96 -13.78 -10.68
C GLN A 15 6.35 -13.31 -11.16
N ALA A 16 6.50 -12.00 -11.40
CA ALA A 16 7.77 -11.41 -11.79
C ALA A 16 8.09 -10.13 -11.03
N ILE A 17 9.38 -9.87 -10.82
CA ILE A 17 9.85 -8.74 -10.00
C ILE A 17 9.44 -7.37 -10.55
N PHE A 18 9.16 -7.26 -11.85
CA PHE A 18 8.82 -6.02 -12.54
C PHE A 18 7.31 -5.76 -12.61
N GLU A 19 6.47 -6.67 -12.12
CA GLU A 19 5.02 -6.48 -12.14
C GLU A 19 4.61 -5.36 -11.18
N GLU A 20 3.64 -4.55 -11.60
CA GLU A 20 3.10 -3.53 -10.72
C GLU A 20 2.00 -4.13 -9.84
N ASN A 21 2.07 -3.87 -8.54
CA ASN A 21 1.08 -4.34 -7.58
C ASN A 21 -0.10 -3.33 -7.53
N PRO A 22 -1.33 -3.71 -7.92
CA PRO A 22 -2.49 -2.82 -7.87
C PRO A 22 -2.78 -2.27 -6.48
N ARG A 23 -2.53 -3.07 -5.42
CA ARG A 23 -2.70 -2.62 -4.01
C ARG A 23 -1.77 -1.47 -3.69
N LYS A 24 -0.52 -1.53 -4.18
CA LYS A 24 0.47 -0.45 -4.04
C LYS A 24 0.01 0.81 -4.75
N ILE A 25 -0.38 0.71 -6.01
CA ILE A 25 -0.84 1.86 -6.82
C ILE A 25 -2.04 2.54 -6.15
N ALA A 26 -3.03 1.75 -5.72
CA ALA A 26 -4.21 2.28 -5.06
C ALA A 26 -3.85 2.99 -3.73
N LEU A 27 -2.91 2.44 -2.96
CA LEU A 27 -2.44 3.04 -1.71
C LEU A 27 -1.64 4.32 -1.96
N GLU A 28 -0.80 4.36 -2.99
CA GLU A 28 -0.06 5.57 -3.41
C GLU A 28 -1.02 6.72 -3.71
N ILE A 29 -2.07 6.48 -4.50
CA ILE A 29 -3.08 7.50 -4.82
C ILE A 29 -3.79 7.99 -3.54
N ILE A 30 -4.13 7.10 -2.61
CA ILE A 30 -4.77 7.49 -1.33
C ILE A 30 -3.81 8.37 -0.50
N LEU A 31 -2.53 8.03 -0.46
CA LEU A 31 -1.51 8.79 0.27
C LEU A 31 -1.27 10.19 -0.31
N GLU A 32 -1.31 10.35 -1.63
CA GLU A 32 -1.16 11.65 -2.27
C GLU A 32 -2.36 12.57 -2.01
N GLN A 33 -3.58 12.02 -2.05
CA GLN A 33 -4.80 12.79 -1.86
C GLN A 33 -5.06 13.13 -0.38
N TYR A 34 -4.65 12.23 0.53
CA TYR A 34 -4.95 12.34 1.96
C TYR A 34 -3.72 12.03 2.84
N PRO A 35 -2.63 12.82 2.73
CA PRO A 35 -1.34 12.49 3.32
C PRO A 35 -1.34 12.41 4.85
N ASN A 36 -2.18 13.21 5.51
CA ASN A 36 -2.24 13.32 6.98
C ASN A 36 -3.53 12.72 7.57
N HIS A 37 -4.32 11.99 6.77
CA HIS A 37 -5.57 11.42 7.26
C HIS A 37 -5.28 10.14 8.06
N PRO A 38 -5.79 10.00 9.30
CA PRO A 38 -5.46 8.85 10.16
C PRO A 38 -5.71 7.49 9.51
N GLN A 39 -6.82 7.35 8.78
CA GLN A 39 -7.15 6.09 8.09
C GLN A 39 -6.16 5.74 6.97
N THR A 40 -5.55 6.74 6.34
CA THR A 40 -4.53 6.52 5.30
C THR A 40 -3.26 5.96 5.93
N LEU A 41 -2.85 6.49 7.08
CA LEU A 41 -1.71 5.97 7.83
C LEU A 41 -1.96 4.55 8.31
N SER A 42 -3.17 4.24 8.80
CA SER A 42 -3.54 2.88 9.19
C SER A 42 -3.47 1.89 8.01
N LEU A 43 -3.91 2.30 6.81
CA LEU A 43 -3.79 1.46 5.61
C LEU A 43 -2.32 1.22 5.22
N LEU A 44 -1.49 2.25 5.31
CA LEU A 44 -0.06 2.13 5.02
C LEU A 44 0.65 1.20 6.01
N GLN A 45 0.36 1.32 7.32
CA GLN A 45 0.88 0.43 8.36
C GLN A 45 0.47 -1.03 8.12
N ASP A 46 -0.82 -1.27 7.88
CA ASP A 46 -1.34 -2.61 7.63
C ASP A 46 -0.70 -3.26 6.39
N ARG A 47 -0.51 -2.50 5.30
CA ARG A 47 0.19 -3.00 4.11
C ARG A 47 1.70 -3.19 4.34
N ALA A 48 2.34 -2.36 5.14
CA ALA A 48 3.77 -2.49 5.46
C ALA A 48 4.07 -3.76 6.28
N GLU A 49 3.15 -4.16 7.15
CA GLU A 49 3.33 -5.29 8.07
C GLU A 49 2.78 -6.61 7.50
N ASN A 50 1.61 -6.58 6.87
CA ASN A 50 0.80 -7.79 6.64
C ASN A 50 0.54 -8.11 5.16
N ASP A 51 0.96 -7.27 4.21
CA ASP A 51 0.69 -7.55 2.80
C ASP A 51 1.41 -8.81 2.33
N SER A 52 0.77 -9.64 1.50
CA SER A 52 1.39 -10.89 1.00
C SER A 52 2.57 -10.62 0.07
N ASP A 53 2.58 -9.48 -0.62
CA ASP A 53 3.64 -9.07 -1.53
C ASP A 53 4.79 -8.40 -0.77
N GLU A 54 5.97 -9.02 -0.81
CA GLU A 54 7.16 -8.52 -0.11
C GLU A 54 7.58 -7.12 -0.58
N GLN A 55 7.48 -6.84 -1.88
CA GLN A 55 7.84 -5.52 -2.40
C GLN A 55 6.93 -4.42 -1.87
N LEU A 56 5.63 -4.70 -1.72
CA LEU A 56 4.68 -3.77 -1.11
C LEU A 56 4.98 -3.56 0.39
N ARG A 57 5.30 -4.62 1.13
CA ARG A 57 5.71 -4.48 2.54
C ARG A 57 6.93 -3.55 2.69
N GLU A 58 7.99 -3.81 1.93
CA GLU A 58 9.23 -3.02 2.00
C GLU A 58 9.01 -1.56 1.56
N TRP A 59 8.25 -1.35 0.48
CA TRP A 59 7.86 0.00 0.07
C TRP A 59 7.04 0.71 1.15
N GLY A 60 6.14 0.00 1.83
CA GLY A 60 5.29 0.53 2.90
C GLY A 60 6.10 0.99 4.12
N LYS A 61 7.02 0.14 4.60
CA LYS A 61 7.93 0.46 5.71
C LYS A 61 8.77 1.70 5.41
N LYS A 62 9.37 1.76 4.22
CA LYS A 62 10.14 2.93 3.76
C LYS A 62 9.28 4.20 3.74
N ASN A 63 8.03 4.12 3.30
CA ASN A 63 7.12 5.27 3.31
C ASN A 63 6.74 5.74 4.71
N LEU A 64 6.63 4.83 5.68
CA LEU A 64 6.40 5.18 7.08
C LEU A 64 7.60 5.92 7.68
N GLU A 65 8.83 5.46 7.40
CA GLU A 65 10.05 6.13 7.86
C GLU A 65 10.15 7.57 7.36
N PHE A 66 9.67 7.87 6.15
CA PHE A 66 9.64 9.25 5.63
C PHE A 66 8.54 10.13 6.25
N ARG A 67 7.57 9.55 6.96
CA ARG A 67 6.37 10.24 7.47
C ARG A 67 6.37 10.42 8.98
N ILE A 68 7.35 9.84 9.69
CA ILE A 68 7.60 9.99 11.13
C ILE A 68 8.77 10.95 11.32
#